data_AF-A0A5E4Q285-F1
#
_entry.id   AF-A0A5E4Q285-F1
#
_cell.length_a   1.000
_cell.length_b   1.000
_cell.length_c   1.000
_cell.angle_alpha   90.00
_cell.angle_beta   90.00
_cell.angle_gamma   90.00
#
_symmetry.space_group_name_H-M   'P 1'
#
loop_
_entity.id
_entity.type
_entity.pdbx_description
1 polymer ?
#
loop_
_entity_poly.entity_id
_entity_poly.type
_entity_poly.pdbx_seq_one_letter_code
_entity_poly.pdbx_strand_id
1 'polypeptide(L)'
;MDDPNRMMAHSGGLMGPQGYGLPGGEGTPATGEGEARKQDIGEILQQIMNITDQSLDEAQARKHTLNCHRMKPALFSVLCEIKEKTVLSLRNTQEEEPPDPQLMRLDNMLIAEGVAGPEKGGGAGAAASASAAAGEWDNAIEHSDYRAKLAQIRQIYHQELDKYENACNEFTTHVMNLLREQRD
;
A
#
# COMPACT_ATOMS: atom_id res chain seq x y z
N MET A 1 8.26 -55.33 4.45
CA MET A 1 9.41 -56.03 5.05
C MET A 1 10.14 -55.07 5.98
N ASP A 2 9.45 -54.63 7.03
CA ASP A 2 9.64 -55.04 8.45
C ASP A 2 11.05 -55.56 8.80
N ASP A 3 11.71 -55.23 9.91
CA ASP A 3 11.21 -54.74 11.20
C ASP A 3 12.34 -53.98 11.97
N PRO A 4 11.98 -53.15 12.95
CA PRO A 4 12.86 -52.42 13.86
C PRO A 4 13.39 -53.31 15.01
N ASN A 5 14.04 -52.69 16.00
CA ASN A 5 14.29 -53.21 17.36
C ASN A 5 15.64 -53.94 17.60
N ARG A 6 16.66 -53.14 17.97
CA ARG A 6 17.81 -53.63 18.75
C ARG A 6 18.02 -52.80 20.02
N MET A 7 17.23 -53.15 21.04
CA MET A 7 17.62 -53.41 22.44
C MET A 7 18.53 -52.41 23.19
N MET A 8 17.92 -51.70 24.16
CA MET A 8 18.30 -51.58 25.59
C MET A 8 19.77 -51.70 26.04
N ALA A 9 20.31 -50.64 26.66
CA ALA A 9 21.12 -50.66 27.90
C ALA A 9 21.38 -49.20 28.37
N HIS A 10 20.73 -48.66 29.42
CA HIS A 10 21.00 -48.73 30.87
C HIS A 10 22.07 -47.76 31.40
N SER A 11 21.78 -47.17 32.59
CA SER A 11 22.55 -46.25 33.47
C SER A 11 22.21 -44.75 33.31
N GLY A 12 21.85 -43.96 34.34
CA GLY A 12 21.76 -44.15 35.79
C GLY A 12 22.02 -42.81 36.52
N GLY A 13 21.26 -42.50 37.58
CA GLY A 13 21.63 -41.58 38.69
C GLY A 13 21.16 -40.11 38.57
N LEU A 14 20.17 -39.62 39.34
CA LEU A 14 20.16 -39.12 40.74
C LEU A 14 20.90 -37.77 41.02
N MET A 15 20.09 -36.69 41.05
CA MET A 15 19.87 -35.70 42.13
C MET A 15 21.02 -35.29 43.11
N GLY A 16 21.32 -33.98 43.13
CA GLY A 16 21.79 -33.17 44.29
C GLY A 16 23.31 -32.93 44.44
N PRO A 17 23.79 -31.85 45.12
CA PRO A 17 23.10 -31.14 46.22
C PRO A 17 23.16 -29.58 46.24
N GLN A 18 22.35 -29.05 47.17
CA GLN A 18 22.19 -27.68 47.65
C GLN A 18 23.48 -26.91 48.01
N GLY A 19 23.47 -25.61 47.72
CA GLY A 19 24.19 -24.59 48.47
C GLY A 19 23.20 -23.64 49.16
N TYR A 20 23.17 -23.66 50.50
CA TYR A 20 22.42 -22.73 51.34
C TYR A 20 23.38 -21.75 52.01
N GLY A 21 23.09 -20.46 51.91
CA GLY A 21 23.68 -19.37 52.71
C GLY A 21 22.67 -18.22 52.84
N LEU A 22 22.16 -18.01 54.06
CA LEU A 22 21.28 -16.91 54.51
C LEU A 22 22.11 -15.64 54.82
N PRO A 23 21.55 -14.51 55.35
CA PRO A 23 20.29 -13.78 55.13
C PRO A 23 20.50 -12.23 54.97
N GLY A 24 19.45 -11.48 54.61
CA GLY A 24 19.30 -10.06 55.00
C GLY A 24 19.36 -9.02 53.86
N GLY A 25 18.35 -8.16 53.79
CA GLY A 25 18.37 -6.96 52.94
C GLY A 25 16.96 -6.45 52.59
N GLU A 26 16.63 -5.29 53.13
CA GLU A 26 15.39 -4.53 52.96
C GLU A 26 14.88 -4.35 51.51
N GLY A 27 13.54 -4.32 51.40
CA GLY A 27 12.74 -3.38 50.60
C GLY A 27 13.08 -3.16 49.13
N THR A 28 12.21 -3.62 48.23
CA THR A 28 11.71 -2.83 47.08
C THR A 28 10.58 -3.55 46.33
N PRO A 29 9.43 -2.89 46.06
CA PRO A 29 8.44 -3.39 45.10
C PRO A 29 8.87 -2.97 43.70
N ALA A 30 9.68 -3.77 43.01
CA ALA A 30 10.14 -3.47 41.64
C ALA A 30 9.15 -3.93 40.54
N THR A 31 7.89 -4.24 40.88
CA THR A 31 6.91 -4.75 39.91
C THR A 31 6.15 -3.64 39.18
N GLY A 32 6.05 -2.42 39.75
CA GLY A 32 5.28 -1.32 39.15
C GLY A 32 6.00 -0.48 38.08
N GLU A 33 7.34 -0.41 38.13
CA GLU A 33 8.11 0.45 37.21
C GLU A 33 8.14 -0.08 35.76
N GLY A 34 8.09 -1.40 35.58
CA GLY A 34 8.12 -2.02 34.26
C GLY A 34 6.79 -1.89 33.50
N GLU A 35 5.68 -1.89 34.21
CA GLU A 35 4.34 -1.70 33.63
C GLU A 35 4.08 -0.23 33.27
N ALA A 36 4.45 0.70 34.15
CA ALA A 36 4.37 2.13 33.85
C ALA A 36 5.19 2.48 32.60
N ARG A 37 6.46 2.04 32.54
CA ARG A 37 7.32 2.27 31.37
C ARG A 37 6.73 1.67 30.08
N LYS A 38 6.06 0.51 30.14
CA LYS A 38 5.42 -0.09 28.95
C LYS A 38 4.20 0.72 28.49
N GLN A 39 3.44 1.30 29.43
CA GLN A 39 2.33 2.20 29.13
C GLN A 39 2.82 3.49 28.46
N ASP A 40 3.87 4.12 29.00
CA ASP A 40 4.50 5.31 28.41
C ASP A 40 5.01 5.07 26.98
N ILE A 41 5.56 3.87 26.72
CA ILE A 41 6.00 3.43 25.38
C ILE A 41 4.80 3.26 24.43
N GLY A 42 3.69 2.71 24.92
CA GLY A 42 2.47 2.56 24.12
C GLY A 42 1.89 3.90 23.69
N GLU A 43 1.84 4.86 24.62
CA GLU A 43 1.32 6.20 24.37
C GLU A 43 2.15 6.96 23.32
N ILE A 44 3.48 6.88 23.40
CA ILE A 44 4.35 7.56 22.43
C ILE A 44 4.23 6.96 21.02
N LEU A 45 4.05 5.64 20.90
CA LEU A 45 3.82 4.99 19.61
C LEU A 45 2.47 5.36 19.01
N GLN A 46 1.41 5.37 19.83
CA GLN A 46 0.09 5.80 19.39
C GLN A 46 0.09 7.26 18.93
N GLN A 47 0.84 8.12 19.64
CA GLN A 47 0.99 9.52 19.29
C GLN A 47 1.72 9.72 17.95
N ILE A 48 2.73 8.89 17.65
CA ILE A 48 3.43 8.88 16.35
C ILE A 48 2.52 8.37 15.24
N MET A 49 1.76 7.29 15.47
CA MET A 49 0.85 6.72 14.48
C MET A 49 -0.25 7.70 14.05
N ASN A 50 -0.75 8.51 14.99
CA ASN A 50 -1.85 9.44 14.73
C ASN A 50 -1.37 10.84 14.29
N ILE A 51 -0.07 11.06 14.07
CA ILE A 51 0.48 12.40 13.78
C ILE A 51 0.00 12.96 12.43
N THR A 52 -0.38 12.09 11.50
CA THR A 52 -0.91 12.47 10.19
C THR A 52 -2.30 13.09 10.26
N ASP A 53 -3.03 12.84 11.36
CA ASP A 53 -4.44 13.27 11.53
C ASP A 53 -4.56 14.58 12.30
N GLN A 54 -3.44 15.27 12.52
CA GLN A 54 -3.37 16.42 13.40
C GLN A 54 -3.15 17.72 12.67
N SER A 55 -3.54 18.82 13.32
CA SER A 55 -3.16 20.15 12.88
C SER A 55 -1.63 20.32 12.91
N LEU A 56 -1.10 21.18 12.04
CA LEU A 56 0.34 21.45 11.93
C LEU A 56 0.95 21.88 13.27
N ASP A 57 0.23 22.70 14.03
CA ASP A 57 0.66 23.20 15.33
C ASP A 57 0.74 22.09 16.38
N GLU A 58 -0.26 21.20 16.42
CA GLU A 58 -0.24 20.02 17.28
C GLU A 58 0.87 19.04 16.90
N ALA A 59 1.09 18.82 15.60
CA ALA A 59 2.17 17.97 15.10
C ALA A 59 3.55 18.52 15.50
N GLN A 60 3.73 19.84 15.49
CA GLN A 60 4.96 20.50 15.94
C GLN A 60 5.19 20.36 17.44
N ALA A 61 4.15 20.57 18.26
CA ALA A 61 4.23 20.37 19.71
C ALA A 61 4.62 18.91 20.04
N ARG A 62 3.99 17.94 19.37
CA ARG A 62 4.30 16.51 19.56
C ARG A 62 5.69 16.14 19.05
N LYS A 63 6.13 16.72 17.93
CA LYS A 63 7.51 16.59 17.44
C LYS A 63 8.51 17.07 18.50
N HIS A 64 8.22 18.19 19.18
CA HIS A 64 9.10 18.70 20.24
C HIS A 64 9.13 17.75 21.44
N THR A 65 7.96 17.29 21.92
CA THR A 65 7.85 16.30 23.01
C THR A 65 8.64 15.02 22.69
N LEU A 66 8.49 14.47 21.48
CA LEU A 66 9.22 13.30 21.02
C LEU A 66 10.73 13.57 20.92
N ASN A 67 11.14 14.78 20.48
CA ASN A 67 12.53 15.18 20.40
C ASN A 67 13.23 15.27 21.77
N CYS A 68 12.46 15.45 22.85
CA CYS A 68 12.93 15.48 24.23
C CYS A 68 12.80 14.10 24.91
N HIS A 69 12.19 13.12 24.27
CA HIS A 69 11.92 11.81 24.88
C HIS A 69 13.16 10.91 24.88
N ARG A 70 13.33 10.14 25.97
CA ARG A 70 14.50 9.25 26.17
C ARG A 70 14.60 8.13 25.12
N MET A 71 13.49 7.75 24.50
CA MET A 71 13.46 6.73 23.44
C MET A 71 13.75 7.24 22.03
N LYS A 72 13.89 8.55 21.85
CA LYS A 72 14.14 9.15 20.54
C LYS A 72 15.23 8.44 19.74
N PRO A 73 16.41 8.07 20.30
CA PRO A 73 17.44 7.41 19.51
C PRO A 73 16.98 6.06 18.95
N ALA A 74 16.26 5.27 19.74
CA ALA A 74 15.77 3.94 19.33
C ALA A 74 14.63 4.05 18.31
N LEU A 75 13.65 4.93 18.56
CA LEU A 75 12.54 5.16 17.64
C LEU A 75 13.03 5.72 16.30
N PHE A 76 14.01 6.64 16.33
CA PHE A 76 14.59 7.22 15.12
C PHE A 76 15.29 6.17 14.26
N SER A 77 16.08 5.28 14.86
CA SER A 77 16.74 4.19 14.12
C SER A 77 15.73 3.27 13.44
N VAL A 78 14.70 2.82 14.16
CA VAL A 78 13.66 1.93 13.61
C VAL A 78 12.86 2.62 12.52
N LEU A 79 12.44 3.87 12.72
CA LEU A 79 11.70 4.63 11.72
C LEU A 79 12.55 4.91 10.47
N CYS A 80 13.85 5.18 10.62
CA CYS A 80 14.76 5.31 9.48
C CYS A 80 14.94 3.98 8.73
N GLU A 81 15.10 2.87 9.46
CA GLU A 81 15.21 1.53 8.87
C GLU A 81 13.93 1.15 8.10
N ILE A 82 12.74 1.41 8.68
CA ILE A 82 11.45 1.18 8.01
C ILE A 82 11.33 2.05 6.77
N LYS A 83 11.67 3.34 6.88
CA LYS A 83 11.67 4.28 5.75
C LYS A 83 12.59 3.82 4.63
N GLU A 84 13.82 3.43 4.93
CA GLU A 84 14.80 2.93 3.95
C GLU A 84 14.31 1.64 3.29
N LYS A 85 13.80 0.68 4.07
CA LYS A 85 13.22 -0.57 3.54
C LYS A 85 12.00 -0.32 2.66
N THR A 86 11.15 0.65 3.02
CA THR A 86 9.95 0.98 2.25
C THR A 86 10.31 1.67 0.94
N VAL A 87 11.26 2.60 0.96
CA VAL A 87 11.78 3.29 -0.23
C VAL A 87 12.48 2.31 -1.17
N LEU A 88 13.27 1.37 -0.65
CA LEU A 88 13.91 0.33 -1.46
C LEU A 88 12.89 -0.64 -2.04
N SER A 89 11.86 -1.05 -1.28
CA SER A 89 10.78 -1.90 -1.80
C SER A 89 10.02 -1.23 -2.96
N LEU A 90 9.69 0.06 -2.82
CA LEU A 90 9.03 0.86 -3.87
C LEU A 90 9.92 1.04 -5.12
N ARG A 91 11.24 1.16 -4.95
CA ARG A 91 12.18 1.22 -6.09
C ARG A 91 12.41 -0.15 -6.72
N ASN A 92 12.42 -1.22 -5.93
CA ASN A 92 12.65 -2.59 -6.41
C ASN A 92 11.44 -3.13 -7.21
N THR A 93 10.23 -2.62 -6.98
CA THR A 93 9.07 -2.92 -7.84
C THR A 93 9.13 -2.26 -9.22
N GLN A 94 10.05 -1.32 -9.48
CA GLN A 94 10.09 -0.55 -10.72
C GLN A 94 11.21 -0.94 -11.69
N GLU A 95 12.28 -1.64 -11.25
CA GLU A 95 13.48 -1.86 -12.09
C GLU A 95 13.86 -3.31 -12.40
N GLU A 96 13.21 -4.35 -11.84
CA GLU A 96 13.59 -5.75 -12.12
C GLU A 96 12.38 -6.67 -12.35
N GLU A 97 11.47 -6.27 -13.24
CA GLU A 97 10.63 -7.25 -13.91
C GLU A 97 10.53 -6.85 -15.38
N PRO A 98 11.00 -7.69 -16.33
CA PRO A 98 10.76 -7.43 -17.75
C PRO A 98 9.25 -7.22 -17.95
N PRO A 99 8.84 -6.23 -18.77
CA PRO A 99 7.43 -5.94 -18.97
C PRO A 99 6.69 -7.24 -19.25
N ASP A 100 5.67 -7.51 -18.43
CA ASP A 100 4.94 -8.77 -18.43
C ASP A 100 4.63 -9.18 -19.89
N PRO A 101 5.04 -10.37 -20.33
CA PRO A 101 4.75 -10.85 -21.69
C PRO A 101 3.27 -10.77 -22.05
N GLN A 102 2.35 -10.90 -21.07
CA GLN A 102 0.92 -10.76 -21.30
C GLN A 102 0.52 -9.30 -21.53
N LEU A 103 1.11 -8.36 -20.78
CA LEU A 103 0.92 -6.92 -20.97
C LEU A 103 1.49 -6.45 -22.31
N MET A 104 2.68 -6.92 -22.69
CA MET A 104 3.25 -6.64 -24.01
C MET A 104 2.39 -7.24 -25.13
N ARG A 105 1.80 -8.43 -24.92
CA ARG A 105 0.86 -9.02 -25.89
C ARG A 105 -0.44 -8.25 -25.96
N LEU A 106 -0.92 -7.70 -24.84
CA LEU A 106 -2.10 -6.84 -24.78
C LEU A 106 -1.87 -5.52 -25.50
N ASP A 107 -0.72 -4.87 -25.30
CA ASP A 107 -0.34 -3.64 -26.00
C ASP A 107 -0.28 -3.85 -27.51
N ASN A 108 0.37 -4.92 -27.96
CA ASN A 108 0.41 -5.29 -29.37
C ASN A 108 -0.99 -5.60 -29.94
N MET A 109 -1.86 -6.24 -29.14
CA MET A 109 -3.25 -6.49 -29.52
C MET A 109 -4.05 -5.20 -29.62
N LEU A 110 -3.91 -4.26 -28.67
CA LEU A 110 -4.59 -2.97 -28.67
C LEU A 110 -4.16 -2.07 -29.84
N ILE A 111 -2.88 -2.15 -30.23
CA ILE A 111 -2.36 -1.46 -31.42
C ILE A 111 -2.95 -2.09 -32.68
N ALA A 112 -2.95 -3.42 -32.80
CA ALA A 112 -3.50 -4.13 -33.96
C ALA A 112 -5.01 -3.88 -34.14
N GLU A 113 -5.75 -3.76 -33.04
CA GLU A 113 -7.18 -3.46 -33.03
C GLU A 113 -7.50 -1.96 -33.23
N GLY A 114 -6.46 -1.11 -33.37
CA GLY A 114 -6.59 0.35 -33.58
C GLY A 114 -7.09 1.12 -32.35
N VAL A 115 -7.02 0.52 -31.15
CA VAL A 115 -7.48 1.11 -29.88
C VAL A 115 -6.41 2.00 -29.26
N ALA A 116 -5.14 1.66 -29.44
CA ALA A 116 -4.00 2.45 -29.00
C ALA A 116 -3.12 2.78 -30.22
N GLY A 117 -3.21 4.01 -30.69
CA GLY A 117 -2.41 4.53 -31.80
C GLY A 117 -2.74 6.00 -32.04
N PRO A 118 -1.80 6.81 -32.56
CA PRO A 118 -2.04 8.23 -32.81
C PRO A 118 -3.08 8.50 -33.91
N GLU A 119 -3.54 7.46 -34.61
CA GLU A 119 -4.48 7.50 -35.74
C GLU A 119 -5.95 7.47 -35.32
N LYS A 120 -6.35 8.55 -34.65
CA LYS A 120 -7.73 9.02 -34.65
C LYS A 120 -8.17 9.31 -36.11
N GLY A 121 -8.67 8.30 -36.83
CA GLY A 121 -9.37 8.50 -38.10
C GLY A 121 -9.50 7.25 -38.98
N GLY A 122 -10.68 6.61 -38.99
CA GLY A 122 -10.98 5.63 -40.05
C GLY A 122 -12.13 4.65 -39.83
N GLY A 123 -13.22 5.05 -39.16
CA GLY A 123 -14.39 4.20 -38.88
C GLY A 123 -15.27 3.79 -40.07
N ALA A 124 -14.71 3.38 -41.21
CA ALA A 124 -15.51 2.95 -42.36
C ALA A 124 -14.98 1.74 -43.16
N GLY A 125 -13.73 1.30 -42.96
CA GLY A 125 -13.13 0.22 -43.76
C GLY A 125 -13.31 -1.21 -43.21
N ALA A 126 -13.34 -1.39 -41.89
CA ALA A 126 -13.30 -2.71 -41.25
C ALA A 126 -14.68 -3.41 -41.11
N ALA A 127 -15.79 -2.67 -41.30
CA ALA A 127 -17.13 -3.22 -41.15
C ALA A 127 -17.48 -4.28 -42.21
N ALA A 128 -16.80 -4.27 -43.37
CA ALA A 128 -17.07 -5.20 -44.47
C ALA A 128 -16.46 -6.60 -44.27
N SER A 129 -15.38 -6.73 -43.51
CA SER A 129 -14.71 -8.03 -43.26
C SER A 129 -15.24 -8.78 -42.04
N ALA A 130 -16.00 -8.11 -41.16
CA ALA A 130 -16.50 -8.71 -39.93
C ALA A 130 -17.72 -9.64 -40.11
N SER A 131 -18.39 -9.63 -41.27
CA SER A 131 -19.54 -10.53 -41.53
C SER A 131 -19.16 -11.93 -42.04
N ALA A 132 -17.87 -12.23 -42.25
CA ALA A 132 -17.42 -13.53 -42.76
C ALA A 132 -16.93 -14.52 -41.68
N ALA A 133 -16.73 -14.06 -40.44
CA ALA A 133 -16.29 -14.92 -39.34
C ALA A 133 -17.45 -15.25 -38.41
N ALA A 134 -18.48 -15.88 -38.97
CA ALA A 134 -19.45 -16.64 -38.19
C ALA A 134 -18.72 -17.90 -37.67
N GLY A 135 -18.09 -17.79 -36.50
CA GLY A 135 -17.38 -18.87 -35.84
C GLY A 135 -17.58 -18.82 -34.33
N GLU A 136 -18.14 -19.89 -33.80
CA GLU A 136 -18.13 -20.32 -32.40
C GLU A 136 -18.95 -19.54 -31.36
N TRP A 137 -20.16 -20.05 -31.17
CA TRP A 137 -21.23 -19.66 -30.24
C TRP A 137 -20.91 -19.81 -28.73
N ASP A 138 -19.64 -19.98 -28.32
CA ASP A 138 -19.28 -20.30 -26.92
C ASP A 138 -18.67 -19.11 -26.14
N ASN A 139 -18.26 -18.04 -26.84
CA ASN A 139 -17.61 -16.85 -26.25
C ASN A 139 -18.52 -15.60 -26.18
N ALA A 140 -19.77 -15.67 -26.69
CA ALA A 140 -20.63 -14.50 -26.85
C ALA A 140 -21.16 -13.90 -25.53
N ILE A 141 -21.31 -14.73 -24.49
CA ILE A 141 -21.83 -14.31 -23.18
C ILE A 141 -20.72 -13.63 -22.36
N GLU A 142 -19.51 -14.18 -22.34
CA GLU A 142 -18.36 -13.60 -21.60
C GLU A 142 -17.86 -12.29 -22.21
N HIS A 143 -17.93 -12.16 -23.54
CA HIS A 143 -17.61 -10.90 -24.20
C HIS A 143 -18.69 -9.83 -24.01
N SER A 144 -19.93 -10.18 -23.63
CA SER A 144 -20.98 -9.19 -23.36
C SER A 144 -20.66 -8.36 -22.13
N ASP A 145 -20.33 -9.01 -21.01
CA ASP A 145 -20.05 -8.32 -19.74
C ASP A 145 -18.73 -7.56 -19.76
N TYR A 146 -17.70 -8.11 -20.42
CA TYR A 146 -16.43 -7.41 -20.62
C TYR A 146 -16.62 -6.17 -21.51
N ARG A 147 -17.37 -6.28 -22.61
CA ARG A 147 -17.66 -5.16 -23.50
C ARG A 147 -18.55 -4.10 -22.84
N ALA A 148 -19.49 -4.52 -21.98
CA ALA A 148 -20.30 -3.64 -21.15
C ALA A 148 -19.45 -2.88 -20.13
N LYS A 149 -18.52 -3.56 -19.42
CA LYS A 149 -17.58 -2.92 -18.50
C LYS A 149 -16.67 -1.93 -19.22
N LEU A 150 -16.17 -2.28 -20.40
CA LEU A 150 -15.34 -1.38 -21.21
C LEU A 150 -16.14 -0.14 -21.68
N ALA A 151 -17.40 -0.32 -22.07
CA ALA A 151 -18.30 0.78 -22.40
C ALA A 151 -18.57 1.68 -21.18
N GLN A 152 -18.78 1.09 -20.00
CA GLN A 152 -18.99 1.80 -18.75
C GLN A 152 -17.75 2.62 -18.35
N ILE A 153 -16.55 2.05 -18.42
CA ILE A 153 -15.30 2.76 -18.11
C ILE A 153 -15.12 3.95 -19.05
N ARG A 154 -15.38 3.77 -20.35
CA ARG A 154 -15.33 4.87 -21.32
C ARG A 154 -16.34 5.96 -21.00
N GLN A 155 -17.57 5.59 -20.66
CA GLN A 155 -18.62 6.54 -20.33
C GLN A 155 -18.28 7.36 -19.08
N ILE A 156 -17.81 6.69 -18.02
CA ILE A 156 -17.41 7.34 -16.76
C ILE A 156 -16.26 8.31 -17.01
N TYR A 157 -15.23 7.88 -17.75
CA TYR A 157 -14.09 8.74 -18.07
C TYR A 157 -14.51 10.02 -18.80
N HIS A 158 -15.32 9.89 -19.85
CA HIS A 158 -15.77 11.07 -20.61
C HIS A 158 -16.67 11.97 -19.78
N GLN A 159 -17.55 11.39 -18.96
CA GLN A 159 -18.41 12.17 -18.06
C GLN A 159 -17.58 12.94 -17.02
N GLU A 160 -16.54 12.32 -16.48
CA GLU A 160 -15.66 12.97 -15.50
C GLU A 160 -14.77 14.03 -16.15
N LEU A 161 -14.34 13.79 -17.38
CA LEU A 161 -13.62 14.77 -18.19
C LEU A 161 -14.47 16.01 -18.44
N ASP A 162 -15.72 15.84 -18.87
CA ASP A 162 -16.66 16.94 -19.10
C ASP A 162 -16.91 17.75 -17.81
N LYS A 163 -17.05 17.07 -16.66
CA LYS A 163 -17.20 17.75 -15.36
C LYS A 163 -15.97 18.58 -15.01
N TYR A 164 -14.77 18.05 -15.24
CA TYR A 164 -13.53 18.76 -15.01
C TYR A 164 -13.40 19.99 -15.91
N GLU A 165 -13.65 19.84 -17.22
CA GLU A 165 -13.61 20.95 -18.17
C GLU A 165 -14.63 22.04 -17.79
N ASN A 166 -15.84 21.63 -17.40
CA ASN A 166 -16.88 22.57 -16.99
C ASN A 166 -16.51 23.32 -15.70
N ALA A 167 -15.89 22.64 -14.72
CA ALA A 167 -15.39 23.28 -13.51
C ALA A 167 -14.24 24.25 -13.81
N CYS A 168 -13.34 23.93 -14.74
CA CYS A 168 -12.29 24.84 -15.19
C CYS A 168 -12.88 26.08 -15.89
N ASN A 169 -13.91 25.89 -16.72
CA ASN A 169 -14.60 27.01 -17.38
C ASN A 169 -15.34 27.90 -16.37
N GLU A 170 -15.99 27.30 -15.37
CA GLU A 170 -16.67 28.02 -14.30
C GLU A 170 -15.69 28.80 -13.43
N PHE A 171 -14.60 28.18 -13.00
CA PHE A 171 -13.51 28.84 -12.28
C PHE A 171 -12.96 30.03 -13.06
N THR A 172 -12.65 29.85 -14.34
CA THR A 172 -12.15 30.92 -15.21
C THR A 172 -13.15 32.06 -15.30
N THR A 173 -14.43 31.74 -15.51
CA THR A 173 -15.50 32.73 -15.60
C THR A 173 -15.65 33.50 -14.29
N HIS A 174 -15.58 32.81 -13.16
CA HIS A 174 -15.67 33.41 -11.84
C HIS A 174 -14.51 34.36 -11.56
N VAL A 175 -13.27 33.96 -11.87
CA VAL A 175 -12.08 34.81 -11.75
C VAL A 175 -12.20 36.05 -12.64
N MET A 176 -12.63 35.88 -13.89
CA MET A 176 -12.82 37.00 -14.82
C MET A 176 -13.88 38.00 -14.33
N ASN A 177 -14.98 37.52 -13.75
CA ASN A 177 -16.01 38.37 -13.19
C ASN A 177 -15.52 39.14 -11.96
N LEU A 178 -14.82 38.47 -11.02
CA LEU A 178 -14.23 39.11 -9.84
C LEU A 178 -13.25 40.23 -10.23
N LEU A 179 -12.38 39.99 -11.20
CA LEU A 179 -11.44 41.00 -11.68
C LEU A 179 -12.14 42.21 -12.33
N ARG A 180 -13.31 41.98 -12.94
CA ARG A 180 -14.12 43.05 -13.52
C ARG A 180 -14.81 43.89 -12.44
N GLU A 181 -15.42 43.24 -11.45
CA GLU A 181 -16.07 43.90 -10.31
C GLU A 181 -15.09 44.68 -9.42
N GLN A 182 -13.83 44.28 -9.34
CA GLN A 182 -12.79 45.02 -8.62
C GLN A 182 -12.25 46.26 -9.38
N ARG A 183 -12.62 46.45 -10.64
CA ARG A 183 -12.12 47.53 -11.50
C ARG A 183 -13.10 48.71 -11.61
N ASP A 184 -14.37 48.51 -11.30
CA ASP A 184 -15.40 49.56 -11.18
C ASP A 184 -15.50 50.07 -9.73
#